data_AF-A0A8J9VG45-F1
#
_entry.id   AF-A0A8J9VG45-F1
#
_cell.length_a   1.000
_cell.length_b   1.000
_cell.length_c   1.000
_cell.angle_alpha   90.00
_cell.angle_beta   90.00
_cell.angle_gamma   90.00
#
_symmetry.space_group_name_H-M   'P 1'
#
loop_
_entity.id
_entity.type
_entity.pdbx_description
1 polymer ?
#
loop_
_entity_poly.entity_id
_entity_poly.type
_entity_poly.pdbx_seq_one_letter_code
_entity_poly.pdbx_strand_id
1 'polypeptide(L)' 'MPSATTVVAEVNHWGIDVHAYAPAADVGHTLGLCGTWDDPPNTGNDFTLPDGSLTTDAITFGNSWR' A
#
# COMPACT_ATOMS: atom_id res chain seq x y z
N MET A 1 5.60 -12.15 5.18
CA MET A 1 5.12 -11.76 3.84
C MET A 1 5.29 -12.96 2.94
N PRO A 2 4.23 -13.72 2.60
CA PRO A 2 4.29 -14.67 1.50
C PRO A 2 4.85 -13.98 0.26
N SER A 3 6.06 -14.40 -0.12
CA SER A 3 7.04 -13.76 -0.99
C SER A 3 6.66 -13.69 -2.49
N ALA A 4 5.38 -13.59 -2.86
CA ALA A 4 4.93 -13.74 -4.24
C ALA A 4 4.27 -12.49 -4.87
N THR A 5 4.40 -11.32 -4.25
CA THR A 5 3.92 -10.07 -4.85
C THR A 5 4.57 -9.85 -6.22
N THR A 6 3.75 -9.72 -7.25
CA THR A 6 4.21 -9.38 -8.60
C THR A 6 4.08 -7.89 -8.80
N VAL A 7 5.16 -7.22 -9.18
CA VAL A 7 5.17 -5.80 -9.55
C VAL A 7 5.37 -5.71 -11.05
N VAL A 8 4.43 -5.07 -11.73
CA VAL A 8 4.50 -4.77 -13.16
C VAL A 8 4.65 -3.27 -13.29
N ALA A 9 5.67 -2.83 -14.01
CA ALA A 9 5.88 -1.43 -14.34
C ALA A 9 5.83 -1.26 -15.86
N GLU A 10 4.90 -0.45 -16.32
CA GLU A 10 4.77 -0.07 -17.72
C GLU A 10 5.36 1.33 -17.89
N VAL A 11 6.41 1.43 -18.70
CA VAL A 11 7.09 2.71 -18.97
C VAL A 11 6.64 3.25 -20.30
N ASN A 12 6.05 4.43 -20.27
CA ASN A 12 5.49 5.12 -21.42
C ASN A 12 6.12 6.51 -21.56
N HIS A 13 5.99 7.13 -22.74
CA HIS A 13 6.60 8.43 -23.00
C HIS A 13 6.04 9.59 -22.13
N TRP A 14 4.93 9.37 -21.42
CA TRP A 14 4.27 10.37 -20.56
C TRP A 14 4.40 10.06 -19.06
N GLY A 15 5.00 8.94 -18.67
CA GLY A 15 5.08 8.53 -17.27
C GLY A 15 5.39 7.05 -17.07
N ILE A 16 5.15 6.58 -15.84
CA ILE A 16 5.27 5.19 -15.44
C ILE A 16 3.95 4.80 -14.79
N ASP A 17 3.39 3.68 -15.21
CA ASP A 17 2.29 3.01 -14.53
C ASP A 17 2.82 1.79 -13.78
N VAL A 18 2.41 1.62 -12.52
CA VAL A 18 2.90 0.54 -11.66
C VAL A 18 1.73 -0.19 -11.03
N HIS A 19 1.65 -1.48 -11.29
CA HIS A 19 0.68 -2.38 -10.69
C HIS A 19 1.38 -3.36 -9.74
N ALA A 20 0.85 -3.48 -8.52
CA ALA A 20 1.28 -4.48 -7.56
C ALA A 20 0.14 -5.49 -7.34
N TYR A 21 0.44 -6.77 -7.53
CA TYR A 21 -0.49 -7.88 -7.33
C TYR A 21 -0.01 -8.70 -6.15
N ALA A 22 -0.67 -8.54 -5.00
CA ALA A 22 -0.39 -9.33 -3.81
C ALA A 22 -1.19 -10.65 -3.82
N PRO A 23 -0.60 -11.78 -3.40
CA PRO A 23 -1.32 -13.04 -3.23
C PRO A 23 -2.32 -12.94 -2.07
N ALA A 24 -3.43 -13.69 -2.11
CA ALA A 24 -4.44 -13.70 -1.05
C ALA A 24 -3.92 -14.02 0.36
N ALA A 25 -2.73 -14.64 0.47
CA ALA A 25 -2.09 -14.90 1.75
C ALA A 25 -1.53 -13.62 2.43
N ASP A 26 -1.43 -12.50 1.72
CA ASP A 26 -1.04 -11.19 2.27
C ASP A 26 -2.25 -10.33 2.73
N VAL A 27 -3.49 -10.83 2.61
CA VAL A 27 -4.68 -10.13 3.14
C VAL A 27 -4.48 -9.83 4.62
N GLY A 28 -4.61 -8.55 4.99
CA GLY A 28 -4.40 -8.02 6.34
C GLY A 28 -2.96 -7.95 6.81
N HIS A 29 -1.98 -8.19 5.92
CA HIS A 29 -0.56 -8.20 6.25
C HIS A 29 0.25 -7.19 5.42
N THR A 30 -0.39 -6.35 4.61
CA THR A 30 0.29 -5.30 3.85
C THR A 30 0.45 -4.04 4.68
N LEU A 31 1.45 -3.24 4.34
CA LEU A 31 1.68 -1.91 4.88
C LEU A 31 2.27 -1.03 3.76
N GLY A 32 2.14 0.28 3.91
CA GLY A 32 2.67 1.25 2.96
C GLY A 32 1.59 1.96 2.17
N LEU A 33 1.98 2.57 1.05
CA LEU A 33 1.12 3.47 0.27
C LEU A 33 -0.15 2.82 -0.31
N CYS A 34 -0.20 1.49 -0.38
CA CYS A 34 -1.38 0.73 -0.82
C CYS A 34 -2.31 0.29 0.33
N GLY A 35 -2.01 0.68 1.58
CA GLY A 35 -2.84 0.38 2.75
C GLY A 35 -2.59 -0.99 3.39
N THR A 36 -3.51 -1.38 4.28
CA THR A 36 -3.40 -2.60 5.13
C THR A 36 -4.00 -3.86 4.51
N TRP A 37 -4.80 -3.69 3.46
CA TRP A 37 -5.48 -4.77 2.72
C TRP A 37 -6.22 -5.77 3.62
N ASP A 38 -6.90 -5.28 4.66
CA ASP A 38 -7.60 -6.07 5.69
C ASP A 38 -9.12 -6.14 5.49
N ASP A 39 -9.54 -6.36 4.24
CA ASP A 39 -10.92 -6.49 3.75
C ASP A 39 -11.83 -5.24 3.88
N PRO A 40 -12.69 -4.95 2.88
CA PRO A 40 -13.74 -3.96 3.03
C PRO A 40 -14.77 -4.38 4.10
N PRO A 41 -15.26 -3.45 4.95
CA PRO A 41 -15.19 -1.99 4.80
C PRO A 41 -14.07 -1.31 5.62
N ASN A 42 -13.03 -2.04 6.07
CA ASN A 42 -12.04 -1.46 6.97
C ASN A 42 -10.99 -0.63 6.22
N THR A 43 -11.34 0.60 5.83
CA THR A 43 -10.41 1.55 5.19
C THR A 43 -9.92 2.64 6.14
N GLY A 44 -10.37 2.62 7.40
CA GLY A 44 -10.04 3.65 8.40
C GLY A 44 -8.59 3.58 8.89
N ASN A 45 -7.91 2.47 8.63
CA ASN A 45 -6.53 2.18 9.01
C ASN A 45 -5.56 2.14 7.82
N ASP A 46 -6.01 2.41 6.60
CA ASP A 46 -5.12 2.42 5.42
C ASP A 46 -4.02 3.49 5.53
N PHE A 47 -4.25 4.55 6.32
CA PHE A 47 -3.26 5.57 6.65
C PHE A 47 -2.45 5.23 7.91
N THR A 48 -2.04 3.97 8.03
CA THR A 48 -1.07 3.52 9.05
C THR A 48 0.34 4.01 8.69
N LEU A 49 0.98 4.73 9.60
CA LEU A 49 2.36 5.20 9.48
C LEU A 49 3.36 4.05 9.73
N PRO A 50 4.64 4.17 9.35
CA PRO A 50 5.65 3.12 9.57
C PRO A 50 5.86 2.73 11.03
N ASP A 51 5.55 3.63 11.97
CA ASP A 51 5.63 3.38 13.42
C ASP A 51 4.37 2.68 13.98
N GLY A 52 3.38 2.40 13.13
CA GLY A 52 2.11 1.75 13.48
C GLY A 52 1.02 2.70 13.97
N SER A 53 1.28 4.01 14.07
CA SER A 53 0.25 5.00 14.41
C SER A 53 -0.65 5.33 13.20
N LEU A 54 -1.85 5.86 13.45
CA LEU A 54 -2.80 6.25 12.41
C LEU A 54 -2.78 7.76 12.19
N THR A 55 -2.93 8.18 10.93
CA THR A 55 -3.20 9.57 10.56
C THR A 55 -4.42 9.66 9.65
N THR A 56 -5.03 10.83 9.58
CA THR A 56 -6.05 11.17 8.57
C THR A 56 -5.53 12.16 7.53
N ASP A 57 -4.30 12.65 7.69
CA ASP A 57 -3.67 13.60 6.78
C ASP A 57 -2.83 12.88 5.72
N ALA A 58 -3.27 12.98 4.46
CA ALA A 58 -2.63 12.29 3.33
C ALA A 58 -1.19 12.75 3.08
N ILE A 59 -0.87 14.03 3.36
CA ILE A 59 0.48 14.57 3.17
C ILE A 59 1.44 14.01 4.22
N THR A 60 1.02 13.98 5.48
CA THR A 60 1.75 13.35 6.59
C THR A 60 1.95 11.86 6.32
N PHE A 61 0.89 11.16 5.89
CA PHE A 61 0.96 9.75 5.50
C PHE A 61 2.00 9.53 4.39
N GLY A 62 1.87 10.21 3.25
CA GLY A 62 2.78 10.05 2.12
C GLY A 62 4.22 10.41 2.43
N ASN A 63 4.46 11.44 3.25
CA ASN A 63 5.81 11.82 3.66
C ASN A 63 6.44 10.84 4.66
N SER A 64 5.65 10.12 5.45
CA SER A 64 6.17 9.13 6.40
C SER A 64 6.75 7.88 5.72
N TRP A 65 6.25 7.55 4.53
CA TRP A 65 6.68 6.40 3.72
C TRP A 65 7.75 6.76 2.67
N ARG A 66 8.50 7.85 2.88
CA ARG A 66 9.65 8.24 2.06
C ARG A 66 10.88 7.38 2.29
#